data_AF-A0A7S0MZI6-F1
#
_entry.id   AF-A0A7S0MZI6-F1
#
_cell.length_a   1.000
_cell.length_b   1.000
_cell.length_c   1.000
_cell.angle_alpha   90.00
_cell.angle_beta   90.00
_cell.angle_gamma   90.00
#
_symmetry.space_group_name_H-M   'P 1'
#
loop_
_entity.id
_entity.type
_entity.pdbx_description
1 polymer ?
#
loop_
_entity_poly.entity_id
_entity_poly.type
_entity_poly.pdbx_seq_one_letter_code
_entity_poly.pdbx_strand_id
1 'polypeptide(L)'
;QVTATFSEPVFGFVASDVWVQGGYPSQIAPADNTVATDFLIDIIPNGEVNITVMINASITSDEASNPNTASNAITFWYDTTNPVPTIATTYAYYQKNAPIPISVSYTEQVYGFAGADIAISGAAGGTVSSFTGWWENYFFEV
;
A
#
# COMPACT_ATOMS: atom_id res chain seq x y z
N GLN A 1 -4.28 -7.66 -6.37
CA GLN A 1 -5.37 -8.50 -6.90
C GLN A 1 -6.70 -7.90 -6.48
N VAL A 2 -7.70 -7.96 -7.36
CA VAL A 2 -9.08 -7.51 -7.10
C VAL A 2 -10.04 -8.64 -7.44
N THR A 3 -11.24 -8.64 -6.85
CA THR A 3 -12.27 -9.65 -7.14
C THR A 3 -13.47 -8.99 -7.80
N ALA A 4 -13.91 -9.54 -8.92
CA ALA A 4 -15.19 -9.26 -9.53
C ALA A 4 -16.19 -10.36 -9.17
N THR A 5 -17.35 -9.98 -8.63
CA THR A 5 -18.41 -10.92 -8.24
C THR A 5 -19.71 -10.55 -8.92
N PHE A 6 -20.27 -11.50 -9.66
CA PHE A 6 -21.56 -11.43 -10.31
C PHE A 6 -22.60 -12.19 -9.48
N SER A 7 -23.87 -11.78 -9.54
CA SER A 7 -24.97 -12.46 -8.84
C SER A 7 -25.32 -13.84 -9.41
N GLU A 8 -24.88 -14.11 -10.63
CA GLU A 8 -25.08 -15.35 -11.36
C GLU A 8 -23.91 -15.60 -12.32
N PRO A 9 -23.74 -16.82 -12.86
CA PRO A 9 -22.65 -17.11 -13.77
C PRO A 9 -22.75 -16.30 -15.06
N VAL A 10 -21.65 -15.67 -15.46
CA VAL A 10 -21.54 -14.89 -16.69
C VAL A 10 -20.62 -15.55 -17.71
N PHE A 11 -20.79 -15.20 -18.98
CA PHE A 11 -20.07 -15.76 -20.11
C PHE A 11 -19.15 -14.71 -20.75
N GLY A 12 -17.98 -15.15 -21.20
CA GLY A 12 -17.11 -14.32 -22.02
C GLY A 12 -16.38 -13.21 -21.26
N PHE A 13 -16.41 -13.21 -19.93
CA PHE A 13 -15.65 -12.24 -19.13
C PHE A 13 -14.16 -12.54 -19.22
N VAL A 14 -13.38 -11.52 -19.58
CA VAL A 14 -11.92 -11.59 -19.79
C VAL A 14 -11.20 -10.43 -19.11
N ALA A 15 -9.87 -10.52 -18.97
CA ALA A 15 -9.09 -9.45 -18.33
C ALA A 15 -9.31 -8.06 -18.97
N SER A 16 -9.48 -7.96 -20.29
CA SER A 16 -9.69 -6.67 -20.99
C SER A 16 -11.03 -5.99 -20.71
N ASP A 17 -11.96 -6.68 -20.05
CA ASP A 17 -13.27 -6.15 -19.66
C ASP A 17 -13.21 -5.27 -18.42
N VAL A 18 -12.11 -5.36 -17.68
CA VAL A 18 -11.86 -4.58 -16.47
C VAL A 18 -11.24 -3.24 -16.86
N TRP A 19 -11.95 -2.15 -16.56
CA TRP A 19 -11.41 -0.82 -16.72
C TRP A 19 -10.49 -0.49 -15.54
N VAL A 20 -9.27 -0.04 -15.87
CA VAL A 20 -8.25 0.33 -14.88
C VAL A 20 -7.65 1.67 -15.26
N GLN A 21 -7.69 2.62 -14.32
CA GLN A 21 -6.88 3.84 -14.37
C GLN A 21 -5.66 3.66 -13.48
N GLY A 22 -4.48 4.13 -13.92
CA GLY A 22 -3.23 3.99 -13.15
C GLY A 22 -2.58 2.59 -13.24
N GLY A 23 -3.01 1.76 -14.19
CA GLY A 23 -2.51 0.40 -14.37
C GLY A 23 -3.24 -0.32 -15.49
N TYR A 24 -3.07 -1.63 -15.54
CA TYR A 24 -3.77 -2.52 -16.48
C TYR A 24 -3.99 -3.92 -15.87
N PRO A 25 -5.05 -4.63 -16.27
CA PRO A 25 -5.26 -6.01 -15.87
C PRO A 25 -4.27 -6.93 -16.61
N SER A 26 -3.79 -7.98 -15.94
CA SER A 26 -2.71 -8.84 -16.45
C SER A 26 -3.04 -10.33 -16.50
N GLN A 27 -3.71 -10.85 -15.47
CA GLN A 27 -4.17 -12.24 -15.37
C GLN A 27 -5.57 -12.25 -14.77
N ILE A 28 -6.36 -13.25 -15.16
CA ILE A 28 -7.67 -13.52 -14.57
C ILE A 28 -7.76 -15.00 -14.17
N ALA A 29 -8.42 -15.26 -13.04
CA ALA A 29 -8.74 -16.62 -12.57
C ALA A 29 -10.22 -16.69 -12.14
N PRO A 30 -11.03 -17.65 -12.62
CA PRO A 30 -10.66 -18.72 -13.57
C PRO A 30 -10.26 -18.16 -14.95
N ALA A 31 -9.65 -19.00 -15.78
CA ALA A 31 -9.10 -18.57 -17.07
C ALA A 31 -10.15 -17.85 -17.94
N ASP A 32 -9.69 -16.97 -18.83
CA ASP A 32 -10.52 -16.18 -19.73
C ASP A 32 -11.70 -16.97 -20.32
N ASN A 33 -12.89 -16.35 -20.35
CA ASN A 33 -14.14 -16.94 -20.87
C ASN A 33 -14.68 -18.15 -20.10
N THR A 34 -14.16 -18.45 -18.91
CA THR A 34 -14.77 -19.45 -18.03
C THR A 34 -16.11 -18.94 -17.51
N VAL A 35 -17.12 -19.81 -17.51
CA VAL A 35 -18.44 -19.52 -16.92
C VAL A 35 -18.31 -19.59 -15.40
N ALA A 36 -18.38 -18.43 -14.74
CA ALA A 36 -18.22 -18.32 -13.29
C ALA A 36 -18.93 -17.09 -12.75
N THR A 37 -19.13 -17.06 -11.43
CA THR A 37 -19.63 -15.89 -10.69
C THR A 37 -18.50 -14.99 -10.19
N ASP A 38 -17.33 -15.57 -9.90
CA ASP A 38 -16.23 -14.88 -9.26
C ASP A 38 -14.96 -14.96 -10.10
N PHE A 39 -14.32 -13.80 -10.27
CA PHE A 39 -13.08 -13.67 -11.03
C PHE A 39 -12.05 -12.86 -10.23
N LEU A 40 -10.89 -13.45 -9.99
CA LEU A 40 -9.72 -12.78 -9.44
C LEU A 40 -8.93 -12.16 -10.58
N ILE A 41 -8.65 -10.86 -10.49
CA ILE A 41 -7.92 -10.11 -11.51
C ILE A 41 -6.65 -9.52 -10.90
N ASP A 42 -5.52 -9.83 -11.51
CA ASP A 42 -4.23 -9.23 -11.16
C ASP A 42 -4.05 -7.92 -11.91
N ILE A 43 -3.83 -6.84 -11.16
CA ILE A 43 -3.61 -5.50 -11.69
C ILE A 43 -2.11 -5.19 -11.60
N ILE A 44 -1.54 -4.73 -12.71
CA ILE A 44 -0.18 -4.20 -12.77
C ILE A 44 -0.28 -2.66 -12.75
N PRO A 45 0.22 -2.01 -11.69
CA PRO A 45 0.34 -0.55 -11.62
C PRO A 45 1.27 0.01 -12.71
N ASN A 46 0.98 1.21 -13.22
CA ASN A 46 1.85 1.89 -14.19
C ASN A 46 2.74 2.97 -13.55
N GLY A 47 3.22 2.68 -12.35
CA GLY A 47 4.00 3.60 -11.51
C GLY A 47 3.32 3.82 -10.16
N GLU A 48 3.92 4.68 -9.34
CA GLU A 48 3.37 5.11 -8.07
C GLU A 48 2.20 6.08 -8.32
N VAL A 49 0.98 5.56 -8.20
CA VAL A 49 -0.24 6.26 -8.63
C VAL A 49 -1.47 5.72 -7.92
N ASN A 50 -2.55 6.51 -7.92
CA ASN A 50 -3.87 6.00 -7.58
C ASN A 50 -4.37 5.06 -8.68
N ILE A 51 -4.70 3.84 -8.28
CA ILE A 51 -5.28 2.83 -9.16
C ILE A 51 -6.77 2.79 -8.92
N THR A 52 -7.55 3.03 -9.96
CA THR A 52 -9.01 2.90 -9.91
C THR A 52 -9.46 1.76 -10.80
N VAL A 53 -10.29 0.86 -10.27
CA VAL A 53 -10.77 -0.32 -10.99
C VAL A 53 -12.29 -0.36 -10.97
N MET A 54 -12.91 -0.66 -12.11
CA MET A 54 -14.34 -0.94 -12.23
C MET A 54 -14.67 -1.81 -13.45
N ILE A 55 -15.88 -2.35 -13.49
CA ILE A 55 -16.45 -3.06 -14.63
C ILE A 55 -17.62 -2.24 -15.16
N ASN A 56 -17.60 -1.93 -16.46
CA ASN A 56 -18.67 -1.18 -17.11
C ASN A 56 -19.91 -2.04 -17.35
N ALA A 57 -21.07 -1.41 -17.54
CA ALA A 57 -22.28 -2.12 -17.93
C ALA A 57 -22.16 -2.71 -19.34
N SER A 58 -22.90 -3.80 -19.59
CA SER A 58 -23.02 -4.42 -20.92
C SER A 58 -21.69 -4.89 -21.54
N ILE A 59 -20.80 -5.40 -20.69
CA ILE A 59 -19.53 -6.01 -21.11
C ILE A 59 -19.63 -7.54 -21.16
N THR A 60 -20.37 -8.15 -20.24
CA THR A 60 -20.63 -9.59 -20.17
C THR A 60 -22.12 -9.84 -19.92
N SER A 61 -22.58 -11.09 -20.11
CA SER A 61 -23.98 -11.47 -19.92
C SER A 61 -24.11 -12.86 -19.32
N ASP A 62 -25.27 -13.14 -18.75
CA ASP A 62 -25.68 -14.48 -18.32
C ASP A 62 -26.04 -15.40 -19.51
N GLU A 63 -26.51 -16.61 -19.22
CA GLU A 63 -26.95 -17.59 -20.23
C GLU A 63 -28.17 -17.09 -21.03
N ALA A 64 -29.04 -16.31 -20.40
CA ALA A 64 -30.22 -15.72 -21.01
C ALA A 64 -29.91 -14.45 -21.83
N SER A 65 -28.63 -14.09 -21.97
CA SER A 65 -28.16 -12.88 -22.66
C SER A 65 -28.59 -11.56 -22.00
N ASN A 66 -28.87 -11.57 -20.69
CA ASN A 66 -29.04 -10.36 -19.90
C ASN A 66 -27.66 -9.73 -19.63
N PRO A 67 -27.41 -8.48 -20.06
CA PRO A 67 -26.13 -7.82 -19.84
C PRO A 67 -25.92 -7.45 -18.37
N ASN A 68 -24.66 -7.45 -17.93
CA ASN A 68 -24.30 -6.97 -16.60
C ASN A 68 -24.60 -5.47 -16.43
N THR A 69 -24.90 -5.05 -15.20
CA THR A 69 -24.86 -3.64 -14.79
C THR A 69 -23.44 -3.22 -14.41
N ALA A 70 -23.18 -1.91 -14.38
CA ALA A 70 -21.87 -1.40 -13.98
C ALA A 70 -21.62 -1.72 -12.49
N SER A 71 -20.37 -2.07 -12.16
CA SER A 71 -19.94 -2.26 -10.78
C SER A 71 -19.74 -0.92 -10.07
N ASN A 72 -19.52 -0.97 -8.75
CA ASN A 72 -18.85 0.13 -8.07
C ASN A 72 -17.41 0.29 -8.57
N ALA A 73 -16.79 1.43 -8.27
CA ALA A 73 -15.36 1.63 -8.42
C ALA A 73 -14.66 1.43 -7.07
N ILE A 74 -13.43 0.92 -7.12
CA ILE A 74 -12.49 0.94 -5.99
C ILE A 74 -11.26 1.75 -6.37
N THR A 75 -10.71 2.50 -5.42
CA THR A 75 -9.47 3.27 -5.61
C THR A 75 -8.50 2.97 -4.47
N PHE A 76 -7.24 2.73 -4.80
CA PHE A 76 -6.16 2.54 -3.84
C PHE A 76 -4.87 3.19 -4.33
N TRP A 77 -4.06 3.68 -3.39
CA TRP A 77 -2.74 4.23 -3.67
C TRP A 77 -1.73 3.08 -3.77
N TYR A 78 -0.99 3.01 -4.86
CA TYR A 78 0.14 2.11 -5.00
C TYR A 78 1.43 2.88 -4.73
N ASP A 79 2.03 2.65 -3.58
CA ASP A 79 3.27 3.27 -3.15
C ASP A 79 4.47 2.35 -3.37
N THR A 80 5.54 2.88 -3.96
CA THR A 80 6.81 2.16 -4.17
C THR A 80 8.02 2.90 -3.64
N THR A 81 7.81 4.12 -3.15
CA THR A 81 8.87 4.91 -2.53
C THR A 81 9.24 4.26 -1.20
N ASN A 82 10.53 4.21 -0.91
CA ASN A 82 11.03 3.66 0.33
C ASN A 82 11.22 4.80 1.35
N PRO A 83 10.84 4.59 2.63
CA PRO A 83 11.02 5.60 3.64
C PRO A 83 12.51 5.78 3.93
N VAL A 84 13.00 7.01 3.83
CA VAL A 84 14.40 7.36 4.13
C VAL A 84 14.47 8.10 5.47
N PRO A 85 15.11 7.54 6.51
CA PRO A 85 15.31 8.23 7.77
C PRO A 85 16.42 9.28 7.68
N THR A 86 16.20 10.42 8.31
CA THR A 86 17.20 11.44 8.63
C THR A 86 17.28 11.55 10.14
N ILE A 87 18.48 11.36 10.69
CA ILE A 87 18.73 11.46 12.13
C ILE A 87 19.42 12.78 12.41
N ALA A 88 18.93 13.51 13.41
CA ALA A 88 19.51 14.77 13.84
C ALA A 88 19.51 14.88 15.36
N THR A 89 20.35 15.79 15.86
CA THR A 89 20.36 16.24 17.24
C THR A 89 20.59 17.75 17.25
N THR A 90 20.09 18.44 18.27
CA THR A 90 20.38 19.86 18.50
C THR A 90 21.72 20.05 19.21
N TYR A 91 22.36 18.98 19.68
CA TYR A 91 23.60 19.06 20.43
C TYR A 91 24.80 18.98 19.48
N ALA A 92 25.62 20.04 19.45
CA ALA A 92 26.86 20.05 18.67
C ALA A 92 28.00 19.28 19.35
N TYR A 93 27.92 19.08 20.68
CA TYR A 93 28.93 18.41 21.49
C TYR A 93 28.27 17.59 22.59
N TYR A 94 28.93 16.50 22.99
CA TYR A 94 28.53 15.72 24.17
C TYR A 94 28.62 16.58 25.43
N GLN A 95 27.51 16.71 26.15
CA GLN A 95 27.51 17.28 27.49
C GLN A 95 27.55 16.13 28.50
N LYS A 96 28.61 16.10 29.31
CA LYS A 96 28.76 15.10 30.36
C LYS A 96 27.54 15.15 31.29
N ASN A 97 26.86 14.01 31.43
CA ASN A 97 25.68 13.79 32.29
C ASN A 97 24.36 14.46 31.85
N ALA A 98 24.20 14.81 30.57
CA ALA A 98 22.91 15.25 30.03
C ALA A 98 22.42 14.26 28.96
N PRO A 99 21.12 13.88 28.96
CA PRO A 99 20.54 13.11 27.85
C PRO A 99 20.70 13.85 26.53
N ILE A 100 20.98 13.12 25.45
CA ILE A 100 21.12 13.70 24.11
C ILE A 100 19.77 13.60 23.39
N PRO A 101 19.12 14.72 23.05
CA PRO A 101 17.89 14.67 22.28
C PRO A 101 18.21 14.27 20.85
N ILE A 102 17.55 13.21 20.38
CA ILE A 102 17.62 12.73 19.00
C ILE A 102 16.24 12.90 18.35
N SER A 103 16.25 13.35 17.11
CA SER A 103 15.08 13.35 16.23
C SER A 103 15.35 12.45 15.02
N VAL A 104 14.35 11.67 14.63
CA VAL A 104 14.35 10.90 13.38
C VAL A 104 13.16 11.39 12.55
N SER A 105 13.43 11.86 11.34
CA SER A 105 12.40 12.20 10.35
C SER A 105 12.47 11.25 9.16
N TYR A 106 11.33 10.81 8.65
CA TYR A 106 11.23 9.98 7.45
C TYR A 106 10.69 10.80 6.28
N THR A 107 11.00 10.39 5.05
CA THR A 107 10.46 11.00 3.82
C THR A 107 8.97 10.73 3.61
N GLU A 108 8.42 9.75 4.32
CA GLU A 108 7.02 9.33 4.28
C GLU A 108 6.62 8.62 5.58
N GLN A 109 5.37 8.21 5.70
CA GLN A 109 4.83 7.57 6.90
C GLN A 109 5.46 6.21 7.14
N VAL A 110 5.97 5.98 8.35
CA VAL A 110 6.37 4.64 8.79
C VAL A 110 5.46 4.14 9.91
N TYR A 111 5.18 2.83 9.87
CA TYR A 111 4.39 2.14 10.90
C TYR A 111 5.28 1.17 11.67
N GLY A 112 5.07 1.09 12.98
CA GLY A 112 5.75 0.11 13.83
C GLY A 112 7.15 0.50 14.31
N PHE A 113 7.69 1.66 13.90
CA PHE A 113 8.96 2.15 14.44
C PHE A 113 8.84 2.48 15.94
N ALA A 114 9.69 1.85 16.74
CA ALA A 114 9.67 1.92 18.19
C ALA A 114 11.10 2.04 18.78
N GLY A 115 11.17 2.37 20.07
CA GLY A 115 12.45 2.49 20.78
C GLY A 115 13.33 1.23 20.74
N ALA A 116 12.72 0.05 20.61
CA ALA A 116 13.43 -1.22 20.50
C ALA A 116 14.14 -1.44 19.15
N ASP A 117 13.74 -0.69 18.11
CA ASP A 117 14.35 -0.77 16.78
C ASP A 117 15.65 0.05 16.69
N ILE A 118 15.93 0.85 17.70
CA ILE A 118 17.10 1.73 17.74
C ILE A 118 18.26 1.01 18.43
N ALA A 119 19.31 0.78 17.65
CA ALA A 119 20.59 0.28 18.17
C ALA A 119 21.52 1.45 18.50
N ILE A 120 21.87 1.59 19.77
CA ILE A 120 22.89 2.55 20.22
C ILE A 120 24.23 1.81 20.29
N SER A 121 25.23 2.32 19.58
CA SER A 121 26.60 1.80 19.60
C SER A 121 27.57 2.87 20.09
N GLY A 122 28.58 2.45 20.85
CA GLY A 122 29.59 3.34 21.41
C GLY A 122 30.18 2.82 22.71
N ALA A 123 31.40 3.24 23.03
CA ALA A 123 32.12 2.75 24.22
C ALA A 123 31.45 3.12 25.55
N ALA A 124 30.64 4.18 25.58
CA ALA A 124 29.93 4.63 26.78
C ALA A 124 28.63 3.85 27.04
N GLY A 125 28.13 3.08 26.06
CA GLY A 125 26.76 2.57 26.09
C GLY A 125 25.71 3.68 25.97
N GLY A 126 24.43 3.30 25.99
CA GLY A 126 23.30 4.21 25.98
C GLY A 126 21.98 3.44 25.90
N THR A 127 20.90 4.05 26.36
CA THR A 127 19.55 3.46 26.29
C THR A 127 18.59 4.50 25.73
N VAL A 128 17.66 4.05 24.90
CA VAL A 128 16.58 4.92 24.45
C VAL A 128 15.64 5.22 25.62
N SER A 129 15.44 6.49 25.93
CA SER A 129 14.41 6.99 26.83
C SER A 129 13.53 8.03 26.14
N SER A 130 12.41 8.38 26.77
CA SER A 130 11.55 9.48 26.30
C SER A 130 11.07 9.34 24.84
N PHE A 131 10.94 8.10 24.33
CA PHE A 131 10.53 7.84 22.95
C PHE A 131 9.09 8.33 22.71
N THR A 132 8.92 9.16 21.70
CA THR A 132 7.64 9.74 21.28
C THR A 132 7.65 10.01 19.78
N GLY A 133 6.49 10.36 19.23
CA GLY A 133 6.30 10.65 17.82
C GLY A 133 5.56 9.54 17.07
N TRP A 134 5.17 9.87 15.84
CA TRP A 134 4.30 9.06 15.00
C TRP A 134 4.60 9.38 13.54
N TRP A 135 4.35 8.39 12.68
CA TRP A 135 4.37 8.53 11.21
C TRP A 135 5.72 9.00 10.68
N GLU A 136 5.88 10.27 10.35
CA GLU A 136 7.10 10.78 9.73
C GLU A 136 8.11 11.31 10.74
N ASN A 137 7.75 11.53 12.02
CA ASN A 137 8.63 12.21 12.98
C ASN A 137 8.65 11.54 14.36
N TYR A 138 9.85 11.24 14.85
CA TYR A 138 10.11 10.59 16.14
C TYR A 138 11.19 11.32 16.93
N PHE A 139 11.06 11.26 18.26
CA PHE A 139 11.99 11.89 19.19
C PHE A 139 12.30 10.92 20.33
N PHE A 140 13.55 10.93 20.78
CA PHE A 140 13.97 10.18 21.96
C PHE A 140 15.23 10.79 22.55
N GLU A 141 15.60 10.31 23.73
CA GLU A 141 16.83 10.67 24.40
C GLU A 141 17.74 9.45 24.49
N VAL A 142 19.06 9.70 24.46
CA VAL A 142 20.14 8.70 24.67
C VAL A 142 20.99 9.09 25.85
#